data_AF-X8K9L7-F1
#
_entry.id   AF-X8K9L7-F1
#
_cell.length_a   1.000
_cell.length_b   1.000
_cell.length_c   1.000
_cell.angle_alpha   90.00
_cell.angle_beta   90.00
_cell.angle_gamma   90.00
#
_symmetry.space_group_name_H-M   'P 1'
#
loop_
_entity.id
_entity.type
_entity.pdbx_description
1 polymer ?
#
loop_
_entity_poly.entity_id
_entity_poly.type
_entity_poly.pdbx_seq_one_letter_code
_entity_poly.pdbx_strand_id
1 'polypeptide(L)'
;MKRFIAIWILLSAGLNIWQMNRIRDLEEKKPMVVYKTDNAGAEIFGKVVEKGRHGKLYTITIRDYGVFVITKDVYDNVKVGEEVKL
;
A
#
# COMPACT_ATOMS: atom_id res chain seq x y z
N MET A 1 47.32 -34.36 0.47
CA MET A 1 46.67 -33.35 1.34
C MET A 1 46.38 -32.03 0.62
N LYS A 2 47.37 -31.31 0.05
CA LYS A 2 47.15 -30.00 -0.61
C LYS A 2 46.07 -29.99 -1.72
N ARG A 3 46.00 -31.03 -2.57
CA ARG A 3 44.98 -31.15 -3.64
C ARG A 3 43.55 -31.28 -3.11
N PHE A 4 43.37 -31.97 -1.98
CA PHE A 4 42.05 -32.12 -1.34
C PHE A 4 41.57 -30.80 -0.74
N ILE A 5 42.47 -30.04 -0.12
CA ILE A 5 42.15 -28.72 0.45
C ILE A 5 41.70 -27.75 -0.65
N ALA A 6 42.39 -27.74 -1.80
CA ALA A 6 42.01 -26.90 -2.94
C ALA A 6 40.62 -27.25 -3.50
N ILE A 7 40.30 -28.55 -3.58
CA ILE A 7 38.98 -29.03 -4.03
C ILE A 7 37.89 -28.56 -3.06
N TRP A 8 38.11 -28.67 -1.75
CA TRP A 8 37.15 -28.21 -0.74
C TRP A 8 36.95 -26.69 -0.75
N ILE A 9 38.01 -25.91 -1.00
CA ILE A 9 37.92 -24.46 -1.14
C ILE A 9 37.06 -24.09 -2.36
N LEU A 10 37.26 -24.76 -3.50
CA LEU A 10 36.45 -24.52 -4.71
C LEU A 10 34.99 -24.94 -4.53
N LEU A 11 34.74 -26.08 -3.89
CA LEU A 11 33.39 -26.53 -3.54
C LEU A 11 32.67 -25.53 -2.62
N SER A 12 33.35 -25.05 -1.58
CA SER A 12 32.80 -24.05 -0.65
C SER A 12 32.52 -22.73 -1.34
N ALA A 13 33.44 -22.24 -2.18
CA ALA A 13 33.25 -21.02 -2.95
C ALA A 13 32.06 -21.14 -3.92
N GLY A 14 31.93 -22.27 -4.62
CA GLY A 14 30.79 -22.54 -5.51
C GLY A 14 29.46 -22.57 -4.77
N LEU A 15 29.43 -23.17 -3.58
CA LEU A 15 28.23 -23.23 -2.74
C LEU A 15 27.79 -21.83 -2.27
N ASN A 16 28.75 -20.98 -1.86
CA ASN A 16 28.49 -19.60 -1.45
C ASN A 16 27.91 -18.75 -2.60
N ILE A 17 28.46 -18.89 -3.82
CA ILE A 17 27.94 -18.18 -5.01
C ILE A 17 26.50 -18.62 -5.32
N TRP A 18 26.20 -19.91 -5.22
CA TRP A 18 24.86 -20.43 -5.45
C TRP A 18 23.85 -19.94 -4.40
N GLN A 19 24.25 -19.91 -3.11
CA GLN A 19 23.41 -19.37 -2.04
C GLN A 19 23.11 -17.88 -2.24
N MET A 20 24.11 -17.08 -2.62
CA MET A 20 23.95 -15.65 -2.85
C MET A 20 22.93 -15.35 -3.97
N ASN A 21 22.99 -16.07 -5.09
CA ASN A 21 22.03 -15.90 -6.18
C ASN A 21 20.60 -16.22 -5.73
N ARG A 22 20.41 -17.29 -4.95
CA ARG A 22 19.08 -17.66 -4.43
C ARG A 22 18.54 -16.67 -3.41
N ILE A 23 19.41 -16.06 -2.61
CA ILE A 23 19.05 -14.99 -1.67
C ILE A 23 18.59 -13.74 -2.44
N ARG A 24 19.33 -13.32 -3.47
CA ARG A 24 18.95 -12.18 -4.31
C ARG A 24 17.56 -12.35 -4.93
N ASP A 25 17.26 -13.53 -5.48
CA ASP A 25 15.95 -13.82 -6.07
C ASP A 25 14.81 -13.79 -5.03
N LEU A 26 15.09 -14.12 -3.77
CA LEU A 26 14.14 -14.01 -2.66
C LEU A 26 14.01 -12.56 -2.17
N GLU A 27 15.08 -11.77 -2.22
CA GLU A 27 15.05 -10.36 -1.87
C GLU A 27 14.26 -9.51 -2.87
N GLU A 28 14.39 -9.80 -4.17
CA GLU A 28 13.57 -9.18 -5.22
C GLU A 28 12.08 -9.46 -5.05
N LYS A 29 11.73 -10.61 -4.46
CA LYS A 29 10.36 -11.06 -4.20
C LYS A 29 9.88 -10.74 -2.78
N LYS A 30 10.56 -9.85 -2.06
CA LYS A 30 10.12 -9.45 -0.70
C LYS A 30 8.65 -9.03 -0.76
N PRO A 31 7.78 -9.59 0.10
CA PRO A 31 6.39 -9.20 0.14
C PRO A 31 6.32 -7.72 0.54
N MET A 32 6.06 -6.88 -0.45
CA MET A 32 5.75 -5.48 -0.26
C MET A 32 4.30 -5.38 0.18
N VAL A 33 4.07 -4.76 1.34
CA VAL A 33 2.72 -4.38 1.77
C VAL A 33 2.31 -3.17 0.94
N VAL A 34 1.61 -3.41 -0.17
CA VAL A 34 0.96 -2.33 -0.93
C VAL A 34 -0.37 -2.03 -0.24
N TYR A 35 -0.46 -0.88 0.43
CA TYR A 35 -1.76 -0.31 0.80
C TYR A 35 -2.42 0.19 -0.47
N LYS A 36 -3.14 -0.70 -1.15
CA LYS A 36 -3.95 -0.34 -2.31
C LYS A 36 -5.24 0.28 -1.77
N THR A 37 -5.33 1.60 -1.81
CA THR A 37 -6.61 2.28 -1.63
C THR A 37 -7.43 2.03 -2.90
N ASP A 38 -8.57 1.36 -2.76
CA ASP A 38 -9.49 0.98 -3.83
C ASP A 38 -10.13 2.16 -4.57
N ASN A 39 -9.99 3.36 -4.02
CA ASN A 39 -10.48 4.63 -4.57
C ASN A 39 -9.39 5.46 -5.28
N ALA A 40 -8.13 4.99 -5.35
CA ALA A 40 -7.05 5.74 -6.01
C ALA A 40 -7.30 5.84 -7.52
N GLY A 41 -7.83 6.99 -7.96
CA GLY A 41 -8.19 7.27 -9.36
C GLY A 41 -9.65 7.01 -9.73
N ALA A 42 -10.51 6.65 -8.76
CA ALA A 42 -11.95 6.56 -8.98
C ALA A 42 -12.60 7.90 -8.63
N GLU A 43 -13.29 8.51 -9.60
CA GLU A 43 -14.10 9.71 -9.35
C GLU A 43 -15.37 9.30 -8.59
N ILE A 44 -15.56 9.85 -7.39
CA ILE A 44 -16.73 9.54 -6.57
C ILE A 44 -17.77 10.61 -6.81
N PHE A 45 -18.90 10.24 -7.40
CA PHE A 45 -20.02 11.15 -7.63
C PHE A 45 -21.21 10.72 -6.78
N GLY A 46 -21.75 11.62 -5.96
CA GLY A 46 -23.00 11.33 -5.27
C GLY A 46 -23.49 12.42 -4.33
N LYS A 47 -24.68 12.19 -3.77
CA LYS A 47 -25.33 13.11 -2.85
C LYS A 47 -24.85 12.89 -1.41
N VAL A 48 -24.42 13.96 -0.76
CA VAL A 48 -24.05 13.92 0.65
C VAL A 48 -25.30 13.75 1.51
N VAL A 49 -25.30 12.73 2.36
CA VAL A 49 -26.42 12.38 3.26
C VAL A 49 -26.15 12.85 4.67
N GLU A 50 -24.89 12.80 5.11
CA GLU A 50 -24.51 13.12 6.48
C GLU A 50 -23.09 13.69 6.54
N LYS A 51 -22.84 14.48 7.57
CA LYS A 51 -21.52 15.01 7.92
C LYS A 51 -21.21 14.64 9.36
N GLY A 52 -20.05 14.03 9.59
CA GLY A 52 -19.59 13.59 10.89
C GLY A 52 -18.25 14.21 11.27
N ARG A 53 -17.98 14.27 12.58
CA ARG A 53 -16.65 14.64 13.09
C ARG A 53 -16.26 13.69 14.21
N HIS A 54 -15.17 12.97 14.02
CA HIS A 54 -14.61 12.07 15.00
C HIS A 54 -13.25 12.61 15.48
N GLY A 55 -13.28 13.39 16.55
CA GLY A 55 -12.10 14.07 17.08
C GLY A 55 -11.51 15.08 16.09
N LYS A 56 -10.36 14.73 15.49
CA LYS A 56 -9.65 15.55 14.48
C LYS A 56 -10.01 15.18 13.04
N LEU A 57 -10.79 14.12 12.82
CA LEU A 57 -11.17 13.65 11.49
C LEU A 57 -12.53 14.21 11.09
N TYR A 58 -12.62 14.68 9.85
CA TYR A 58 -13.85 15.16 9.22
C TYR A 58 -14.36 14.08 8.27
N THR A 59 -15.64 13.71 8.38
CA THR A 59 -16.23 12.66 7.55
C THR A 59 -17.48 13.14 6.84
N ILE A 60 -17.72 12.63 5.64
CA ILE A 60 -18.98 12.79 4.90
C ILE A 60 -19.50 11.45 4.44
N THR A 61 -20.81 11.26 4.51
CA THR A 61 -21.47 10.05 4.03
C THR A 61 -22.09 10.36 2.68
N ILE A 62 -21.66 9.67 1.64
CA ILE A 62 -22.20 9.77 0.29
C ILE A 62 -23.17 8.62 0.08
N ARG A 63 -24.37 8.93 -0.41
CA ARG A 63 -25.39 7.93 -0.76
C ARG A 63 -24.80 6.94 -1.77
N ASP A 64 -25.03 5.65 -1.56
CA ASP A 64 -24.58 4.54 -2.42
C ASP A 64 -23.06 4.25 -2.42
N TYR A 65 -22.22 5.04 -1.74
CA TYR A 65 -20.77 4.81 -1.63
C TYR A 65 -20.30 4.51 -0.20
N GLY A 66 -20.78 5.26 0.81
CA GLY A 66 -20.35 5.10 2.20
C GLY A 66 -19.70 6.34 2.80
N VAL A 67 -18.85 6.13 3.82
CA VAL A 67 -18.26 7.21 4.64
C VAL A 67 -16.84 7.51 4.19
N PHE A 68 -16.57 8.78 3.91
CA PHE A 68 -15.27 9.27 3.46
C PHE A 68 -14.67 10.23 4.48
N VAL A 69 -13.38 10.06 4.76
CA VAL A 69 -12.60 11.04 5.51
C VAL A 69 -12.09 12.10 4.54
N ILE A 70 -12.37 13.36 4.84
CA ILE A 70 -12.02 14.50 3.99
C ILE A 70 -11.25 15.56 4.78
N THR A 71 -10.65 16.50 4.06
CA THR A 71 -10.02 17.67 4.69
C THR A 71 -11.08 18.59 5.29
N LYS A 72 -10.65 19.41 6.25
CA LYS A 72 -11.52 20.41 6.88
C LYS A 72 -12.09 21.39 5.84
N ASP A 73 -11.29 21.81 4.88
CA ASP A 73 -11.70 22.79 3.87
C ASP A 73 -12.84 22.22 3.00
N VAL A 74 -12.74 20.96 2.56
CA VAL A 74 -13.82 20.30 1.82
C VAL A 74 -15.04 20.12 2.73
N TYR A 75 -14.82 19.75 4.00
CA TYR A 75 -15.92 19.58 4.95
C TYR A 75 -16.69 20.88 5.15
N ASP A 76 -16.03 22.02 5.29
CA ASP A 76 -16.69 23.29 5.56
C ASP A 76 -17.45 23.81 4.32
N ASN A 77 -16.99 23.49 3.10
CA ASN A 77 -17.64 23.90 1.86
C ASN A 77 -18.86 23.06 1.48
N VAL A 78 -18.80 21.74 1.72
CA VAL A 78 -19.84 20.80 1.27
C VAL A 78 -21.05 20.79 2.20
N LYS A 79 -22.27 20.86 1.65
CA LYS A 79 -23.53 20.80 2.40
C LYS A 79 -24.21 19.43 2.31
N VAL A 80 -24.99 19.09 3.33
CA VAL A 80 -25.87 17.91 3.27
C VAL A 80 -26.93 18.14 2.20
N GLY A 81 -27.09 17.16 1.32
CA GLY A 81 -27.99 17.22 0.18
C GLY A 81 -27.35 17.72 -1.12
N GLU A 82 -26.09 18.15 -1.07
CA GLU A 82 -25.33 18.58 -2.24
C GLU A 82 -24.76 17.36 -2.99
N GLU A 83 -24.72 17.46 -4.32
CA GLU A 83 -23.99 16.50 -5.16
C GLU A 83 -22.52 16.91 -5.21
N VAL A 84 -21.65 15.97 -4.85
CA VAL A 84 -20.21 16.19 -4.83
C VAL A 84 -19.51 15.23 -5.77
N LYS A 85 -18.42 15.72 -6.35
CA LYS A 85 -17.44 14.94 -7.08
C LYS A 85 -16.12 15.00 -6.31
N LEU A 86 -15.64 13.86 -5.82
CA LEU A 86 -14.37 13.71 -5.11
C LEU A 86 -13.35 12.93 -5.93
#